data_AF-A0A1V4UBM0-F1
#
_entry.id   AF-A0A1V4UBM0-F1
#
_cell.length_a   1.000
_cell.length_b   1.000
_cell.length_c   1.000
_cell.angle_alpha   90.00
_cell.angle_beta   90.00
_cell.angle_gamma   90.00
#
_symmetry.space_group_name_H-M   'P 1'
#
loop_
_entity.id
_entity.type
_entity.pdbx_description
1 polymer ?
#
loop_
_entity_poly.entity_id
_entity_poly.type
_entity_poly.pdbx_seq_one_letter_code
_entity_poly.pdbx_strand_id
1 'polypeptide(L)'
;MQLRVFFSLALLFLVGCLAFSGCLTSPPVEEPIQETPTTVPTAIPATAGPLTETATPTPTPTAIGLSSEDINLHFMDVAFGGGNLFLERLPLSSKKTTISLNAGTEPDKIVVESFATRFNVLSQSNKLFENIKEGQTGDIRIKFLPPAGLKAIDLTSEMGWLNEEYTCNGVTCAKIKGYDIYLNAEMEGDQRVHYLLRSLLYTLGFKGASLRYPDSIFAYPDNAATELSFLDEKALQVMYGLGMDNGMTVDDVKRVLFFR
;
A
#
# COMPACT_ATOMS: atom_id res chain seq x y z
N MET A 1 57.79 29.99 -17.22
CA MET A 1 56.92 30.68 -16.23
C MET A 1 56.69 29.69 -15.07
N GLN A 2 57.52 29.74 -14.03
CA GLN A 2 57.19 30.13 -12.64
C GLN A 2 55.95 29.38 -12.10
N LEU A 3 56.07 28.29 -11.32
CA LEU A 3 56.51 28.13 -9.92
C LEU A 3 55.64 28.87 -8.87
N ARG A 4 54.95 28.09 -8.00
CA ARG A 4 54.68 28.30 -6.55
C ARG A 4 53.76 27.15 -6.08
N VAL A 5 54.22 26.14 -5.33
CA VAL A 5 54.72 26.07 -3.92
C VAL A 5 53.59 25.90 -2.89
N PHE A 6 53.67 24.74 -2.23
CA PHE A 6 53.08 24.21 -1.00
C PHE A 6 52.68 25.19 0.10
N PHE A 7 51.65 24.80 0.88
CA PHE A 7 51.70 24.87 2.34
C PHE A 7 50.92 23.72 2.98
N SER A 8 51.63 22.92 3.77
CA SER A 8 51.12 21.94 4.73
C SER A 8 51.20 22.56 6.13
N LEU A 9 50.23 22.33 7.02
CA LEU A 9 50.54 22.09 8.44
C LEU A 9 49.35 21.48 9.20
N ALA A 10 49.66 20.39 9.92
CA ALA A 10 48.84 19.67 10.87
C ALA A 10 48.85 20.34 12.26
N LEU A 11 47.95 19.88 13.16
CA LEU A 11 48.19 19.44 14.57
C LEU A 11 46.89 19.68 15.40
N LEU A 12 46.11 18.65 15.75
CA LEU A 12 46.17 17.81 16.98
C LEU A 12 45.91 18.57 18.30
N PHE A 13 44.78 18.28 18.97
CA PHE A 13 44.70 18.21 20.43
C PHE A 13 43.72 17.11 20.87
N LEU A 14 44.08 16.50 21.99
CA LEU A 14 43.73 15.18 22.49
C LEU A 14 43.18 15.35 23.92
N VAL A 15 42.48 14.32 24.41
CA VAL A 15 42.18 13.98 25.81
C VAL A 15 40.92 14.57 26.46
N GLY A 16 40.09 13.66 26.99
CA GLY A 16 39.08 13.95 28.01
C GLY A 16 38.24 12.74 28.43
N CYS A 17 38.85 11.62 28.83
CA CYS A 17 38.16 10.55 29.55
C CYS A 17 37.84 11.00 30.98
N LEU A 18 36.60 10.86 31.45
CA LEU A 18 36.33 10.51 32.84
C LEU A 18 35.09 9.60 32.94
N ALA A 19 35.36 8.39 33.37
CA ALA A 19 34.41 7.40 33.84
C ALA A 19 33.76 7.86 35.15
N PHE A 20 32.47 7.56 35.32
CA PHE A 20 31.90 7.39 36.65
C PHE A 20 31.40 5.95 36.79
N SER A 21 32.11 5.23 37.66
CA SER A 21 31.71 3.99 38.29
C SER A 21 30.46 4.18 39.16
N GLY A 22 29.63 3.15 39.24
CA GLY A 22 28.53 3.10 40.20
C GLY A 22 27.68 1.85 40.10
N CYS A 23 28.29 0.66 40.18
CA CYS A 23 27.58 -0.56 40.53
C CYS A 23 27.16 -0.49 42.01
N LEU A 24 25.88 -0.70 42.31
CA LEU A 24 25.44 -1.25 43.59
C LEU A 24 24.44 -2.36 43.31
N THR A 25 24.90 -3.58 43.54
CA THR A 25 24.15 -4.82 43.67
C THR A 25 23.62 -4.96 45.10
N SER A 26 22.36 -5.39 45.27
CA SER A 26 21.99 -6.42 46.27
C SER A 26 20.55 -6.91 46.04
N PRO A 27 20.33 -8.22 45.83
CA PRO A 27 19.12 -8.95 46.25
C PRO A 27 19.40 -9.66 47.60
N PRO A 28 18.58 -10.59 48.12
CA PRO A 28 17.12 -10.78 48.09
C PRO A 28 16.51 -10.72 49.53
N VAL A 29 15.18 -10.75 49.67
CA VAL A 29 14.53 -11.17 50.93
C VAL A 29 13.52 -12.26 50.61
N GLU A 30 13.70 -13.40 51.26
CA GLU A 30 12.94 -14.64 51.15
C GLU A 30 12.14 -14.84 52.46
N GLU A 31 10.84 -15.08 52.31
CA GLU A 31 9.91 -15.89 53.12
C GLU A 31 9.52 -15.52 54.57
N PRO A 32 8.28 -15.85 55.01
CA PRO A 32 7.85 -17.25 55.19
C PRO A 32 6.49 -17.65 54.60
N ILE A 33 6.44 -18.92 54.22
CA ILE A 33 5.29 -19.78 53.91
C ILE A 33 4.31 -19.78 55.09
N GLN A 34 3.00 -19.70 54.80
CA GLN A 34 1.96 -20.19 55.71
C GLN A 34 0.94 -21.05 54.96
N GLU A 35 0.67 -22.20 55.57
CA GLU A 35 -0.11 -23.32 55.08
C GLU A 35 -1.63 -23.02 54.99
N THR A 36 -2.26 -23.77 54.09
CA THR A 36 -3.69 -23.77 53.75
C THR A 36 -4.57 -24.24 54.93
N PRO A 37 -5.83 -23.78 54.98
CA PRO A 37 -6.91 -24.74 55.23
C PRO A 37 -7.99 -24.70 54.13
N THR A 38 -8.23 -25.89 53.57
CA THR A 38 -9.34 -26.24 52.69
C THR A 38 -10.69 -25.83 53.29
N THR A 39 -11.47 -25.05 52.55
CA THR A 39 -12.91 -24.88 52.81
C THR A 39 -13.72 -25.14 51.53
N VAL A 40 -14.85 -25.81 51.73
CA VAL A 40 -15.77 -26.43 50.78
C VAL A 40 -16.45 -25.38 49.87
N PRO A 41 -16.74 -25.64 48.58
CA PRO A 41 -17.44 -24.66 47.74
C PRO A 41 -18.92 -24.57 48.14
N THR A 42 -19.34 -23.40 48.62
CA THR A 42 -20.75 -23.01 48.70
C THR A 42 -21.16 -22.44 47.34
N ALA A 43 -22.18 -23.03 46.72
CA ALA A 43 -22.73 -22.56 45.45
C ALA A 43 -23.40 -21.18 45.61
N ILE A 44 -22.97 -20.21 44.81
CA ILE A 44 -23.61 -18.90 44.64
C ILE A 44 -24.42 -18.96 43.33
N PRO A 45 -25.69 -18.51 43.28
CA PRO A 45 -26.47 -18.49 42.06
C PRO A 45 -25.91 -17.47 41.06
N ALA A 46 -25.72 -17.88 39.80
CA ALA A 46 -25.28 -17.01 38.72
C ALA A 46 -26.41 -16.06 38.29
N THR A 47 -26.23 -14.77 38.53
CA THR A 47 -27.01 -13.70 37.89
C THR A 47 -26.56 -13.59 36.42
N ALA A 48 -27.49 -13.77 35.48
CA ALA A 48 -27.24 -13.65 34.05
C ALA A 48 -26.87 -12.20 33.69
N GLY A 49 -25.66 -12.00 33.16
CA GLY A 49 -25.24 -10.76 32.52
C GLY A 49 -25.82 -10.62 31.11
N PRO A 50 -25.91 -9.40 30.55
CA PRO A 50 -26.48 -9.15 29.24
C PRO A 50 -25.68 -9.83 28.13
N LEU A 51 -26.39 -10.50 27.22
CA LEU A 51 -25.84 -11.13 26.02
C LEU A 51 -25.17 -10.06 25.16
N THR A 52 -23.84 -10.14 25.05
CA THR A 52 -23.09 -9.40 24.03
C THR A 52 -23.29 -10.16 22.73
N GLU A 53 -24.01 -9.57 21.76
CA GLU A 53 -24.06 -10.10 20.40
C GLU A 53 -22.64 -10.15 19.84
N THR A 54 -22.10 -11.36 19.77
CA THR A 54 -20.86 -11.62 19.05
C THR A 54 -21.19 -11.47 17.58
N ALA A 55 -20.68 -10.41 16.95
CA ALA A 55 -20.73 -10.24 15.51
C ALA A 55 -20.13 -11.50 14.86
N THR A 56 -20.97 -12.23 14.12
CA THR A 56 -20.51 -13.38 13.35
C THR A 56 -19.60 -12.87 12.25
N PRO A 57 -18.34 -13.33 12.13
CA PRO A 57 -17.49 -12.92 11.03
C PRO A 57 -18.10 -13.46 9.72
N THR A 58 -18.39 -12.55 8.79
CA THR A 58 -18.69 -12.93 7.41
C THR A 58 -17.47 -13.69 6.86
N PRO A 59 -17.62 -14.92 6.37
CA PRO A 59 -16.48 -15.69 5.88
C PRO A 59 -15.89 -14.99 4.66
N THR A 60 -14.61 -14.63 4.74
CA THR A 60 -13.79 -14.26 3.58
C THR A 60 -13.81 -15.44 2.61
N PRO A 61 -14.21 -15.26 1.34
CA PRO A 61 -14.21 -16.35 0.37
C PRO A 61 -12.78 -16.85 0.19
N THR A 62 -12.51 -18.05 0.71
CA THR A 62 -11.24 -18.74 0.47
C THR A 62 -11.11 -19.04 -1.01
N ALA A 63 -9.90 -18.92 -1.59
CA ALA A 63 -9.57 -19.10 -3.01
C ALA A 63 -10.09 -20.40 -3.69
N ILE A 64 -10.62 -21.34 -2.91
CA ILE A 64 -11.18 -22.63 -3.32
C ILE A 64 -12.60 -22.50 -3.92
N GLY A 65 -13.28 -21.35 -3.74
CA GLY A 65 -14.64 -21.12 -4.24
C GLY A 65 -14.79 -20.15 -5.43
N LEU A 66 -13.71 -19.51 -5.88
CA LEU A 66 -13.78 -18.46 -6.92
C LEU A 66 -13.60 -19.06 -8.32
N SER A 67 -14.52 -18.74 -9.22
CA SER A 67 -14.51 -19.19 -10.61
C SER A 67 -13.72 -18.25 -11.53
N SER A 68 -13.39 -18.72 -12.74
CA SER A 68 -12.83 -17.85 -13.79
C SER A 68 -13.77 -16.71 -14.16
N GLU A 69 -15.09 -16.94 -14.05
CA GLU A 69 -16.10 -15.90 -14.27
C GLU A 69 -15.98 -14.80 -13.19
N ASP A 70 -15.79 -15.17 -11.92
CA ASP A 70 -15.61 -14.20 -10.83
C ASP A 70 -14.36 -13.34 -11.04
N ILE A 71 -13.26 -13.96 -11.50
CA ILE A 71 -12.02 -13.24 -11.86
C ILE A 71 -12.29 -12.26 -13.00
N ASN A 72 -12.93 -12.72 -14.08
CA ASN A 72 -13.19 -11.90 -15.25
C ASN A 72 -14.11 -10.73 -14.91
N LEU A 73 -15.20 -10.97 -14.17
CA LEU A 73 -16.12 -9.93 -13.73
C LEU A 73 -15.43 -8.93 -12.81
N HIS A 74 -14.65 -9.40 -11.83
CA HIS A 74 -13.87 -8.51 -10.97
C HIS A 74 -12.91 -7.64 -11.78
N PHE A 75 -12.19 -8.23 -12.73
CA PHE A 75 -11.31 -7.48 -13.63
C PHE A 75 -12.08 -6.43 -14.44
N MET A 76 -13.26 -6.77 -14.97
CA MET A 76 -14.10 -5.80 -15.69
C MET A 76 -14.51 -4.63 -14.78
N ASP A 77 -14.90 -4.91 -13.54
CA ASP A 77 -15.28 -3.89 -12.55
C ASP A 77 -14.09 -2.97 -12.24
N VAL A 78 -12.91 -3.51 -11.98
CA VAL A 78 -11.75 -2.70 -11.57
C VAL A 78 -11.05 -1.99 -12.72
N ALA A 79 -11.19 -2.47 -13.97
CA ALA A 79 -10.63 -1.80 -15.15
C ALA A 79 -11.58 -0.74 -15.72
N PHE A 80 -12.90 -0.98 -15.70
CA PHE A 80 -13.89 -0.15 -16.40
C PHE A 80 -14.96 0.49 -15.51
N GLY A 81 -15.10 0.07 -14.24
CA GLY A 81 -16.19 0.49 -13.35
C GLY A 81 -16.29 1.99 -13.04
N GLY A 82 -15.27 2.78 -13.38
CA GLY A 82 -15.27 4.25 -13.30
C GLY A 82 -15.84 4.95 -14.55
N GLY A 83 -16.41 4.22 -15.50
CA GLY A 83 -16.89 4.78 -16.77
C GLY A 83 -15.81 4.88 -17.85
N ASN A 84 -14.69 4.18 -17.68
CA ASN A 84 -13.66 4.11 -18.72
C ASN A 84 -14.23 3.38 -19.94
N LEU A 85 -13.98 3.94 -21.11
CA LEU A 85 -14.39 3.32 -22.37
C LEU A 85 -13.33 2.40 -22.97
N PHE A 86 -12.08 2.59 -22.52
CA PHE A 86 -10.91 1.92 -23.04
C PHE A 86 -10.08 1.34 -21.90
N LEU A 87 -9.39 0.24 -22.18
CA LEU A 87 -8.42 -0.35 -21.29
C LEU A 87 -7.19 0.56 -21.24
N GLU A 88 -7.01 1.23 -20.13
CA GLU A 88 -5.91 2.15 -19.91
C GLU A 88 -4.86 1.46 -19.08
N ARG A 89 -3.66 1.28 -19.64
CA ARG A 89 -2.55 0.62 -18.96
C ARG A 89 -1.23 1.13 -19.50
N LEU A 90 -0.16 0.85 -18.77
CA LEU A 90 1.18 1.15 -19.28
C LEU A 90 1.37 0.49 -20.66
N PRO A 91 1.82 1.24 -21.68
CA PRO A 91 2.16 0.68 -22.98
C PRO A 91 3.19 -0.45 -22.83
N LEU A 92 3.13 -1.44 -23.72
CA LEU A 92 4.10 -2.53 -23.74
C LEU A 92 5.52 -1.96 -23.86
N SER A 93 6.40 -2.37 -22.94
CA SER A 93 7.77 -1.86 -22.88
C SER A 93 8.70 -2.91 -22.28
N SER A 94 9.88 -3.06 -22.87
CA SER A 94 10.98 -3.83 -22.30
C SER A 94 11.75 -3.07 -21.21
N LYS A 95 11.55 -1.75 -21.11
CA LYS A 95 12.14 -0.93 -20.04
C LYS A 95 11.29 -1.07 -18.79
N LYS A 96 11.96 -1.28 -17.64
CA LYS A 96 11.31 -1.24 -16.33
C LYS A 96 10.84 0.18 -16.03
N THR A 97 9.57 0.32 -15.65
CA THR A 97 9.02 1.59 -15.15
C THR A 97 9.61 1.88 -13.78
N THR A 98 10.19 3.06 -13.63
CA THR A 98 10.79 3.53 -12.39
C THR A 98 9.75 4.23 -11.53
N ILE A 99 9.78 3.93 -10.23
CA ILE A 99 8.97 4.61 -9.23
C ILE A 99 9.93 5.37 -8.31
N SER A 100 9.57 6.60 -7.94
CA SER A 100 10.34 7.39 -6.97
C SER A 100 9.47 7.87 -5.82
N LEU A 101 10.01 7.87 -4.59
CA LEU A 101 9.38 8.46 -3.42
C LEU A 101 10.06 9.79 -3.07
N ASN A 102 9.26 10.84 -2.94
CA ASN A 102 9.68 12.14 -2.44
C ASN A 102 9.02 12.40 -1.07
N ALA A 103 9.85 12.57 -0.03
CA ALA A 103 9.43 12.68 1.36
C ALA A 103 8.63 11.47 1.89
N GLY A 104 8.93 10.27 1.36
CA GLY A 104 8.42 9.01 1.90
C GLY A 104 9.23 8.52 3.09
N THR A 105 8.63 7.61 3.86
CA THR A 105 9.28 6.91 4.97
C THR A 105 9.80 5.54 4.53
N GLU A 106 10.65 4.91 5.35
CA GLU A 106 11.14 3.55 5.05
C GLU A 106 10.00 2.50 4.93
N PRO A 107 8.96 2.52 5.78
CA PRO A 107 7.78 1.67 5.57
C PRO A 107 7.10 1.87 4.22
N ASP A 108 6.97 3.12 3.73
CA ASP A 108 6.38 3.39 2.41
C ASP A 108 7.21 2.72 1.31
N LYS A 109 8.54 2.87 1.39
CA LYS A 109 9.46 2.26 0.44
C LYS A 109 9.31 0.75 0.41
N ILE A 110 9.26 0.09 1.57
CA ILE A 110 9.06 -1.37 1.67
C ILE A 110 7.76 -1.81 1.01
N VAL A 111 6.66 -1.07 1.21
CA VAL A 111 5.37 -1.36 0.56
C VAL A 111 5.49 -1.28 -0.96
N VAL A 112 6.11 -0.21 -1.49
CA VAL A 112 6.27 -0.03 -2.94
C VAL A 112 7.23 -1.07 -3.53
N GLU A 113 8.32 -1.40 -2.85
CA GLU A 113 9.26 -2.44 -3.27
C GLU A 113 8.59 -3.82 -3.31
N SER A 114 7.83 -4.16 -2.28
CA SER A 114 7.07 -5.42 -2.20
C SER A 114 6.01 -5.50 -3.31
N PHE A 115 5.30 -4.40 -3.55
CA PHE A 115 4.37 -4.29 -4.66
C PHE A 115 5.07 -4.47 -6.01
N ALA A 116 6.22 -3.83 -6.23
CA ALA A 116 6.98 -3.94 -7.47
C ALA A 116 7.44 -5.38 -7.73
N THR A 117 7.96 -6.07 -6.71
CA THR A 117 8.32 -7.49 -6.79
C THR A 117 7.11 -8.35 -7.14
N ARG A 118 5.97 -8.16 -6.45
CA ARG A 118 4.75 -8.93 -6.72
C ARG A 118 4.20 -8.68 -8.11
N PHE A 119 4.15 -7.43 -8.55
CA PHE A 119 3.79 -7.04 -9.91
C PHE A 119 4.68 -7.73 -10.94
N ASN A 120 6.00 -7.77 -10.71
CA ASN A 120 6.95 -8.41 -11.61
C ASN A 120 6.76 -9.93 -11.73
N VAL A 121 6.24 -10.58 -10.70
CA VAL A 121 5.89 -12.01 -10.77
C VAL A 121 4.62 -12.22 -11.60
N LEU A 122 3.62 -11.37 -11.42
CA LEU A 122 2.29 -11.54 -12.03
C LEU A 122 2.21 -11.04 -13.48
N SER A 123 2.90 -9.93 -13.78
CA SER A 123 2.86 -9.27 -15.09
C SER A 123 3.75 -9.99 -16.10
N GLN A 124 3.24 -10.19 -17.32
CA GLN A 124 3.99 -10.78 -18.43
C GLN A 124 4.53 -9.72 -19.40
N SER A 125 3.89 -8.55 -19.48
CA SER A 125 4.17 -7.54 -20.50
C SER A 125 5.02 -6.35 -20.02
N ASN A 126 4.90 -5.97 -18.74
CA ASN A 126 5.57 -4.81 -18.16
C ASN A 126 6.31 -5.21 -16.89
N LYS A 127 7.34 -4.46 -16.52
CA LYS A 127 8.06 -4.67 -15.27
C LYS A 127 8.27 -3.34 -14.56
N LEU A 128 8.26 -3.38 -13.24
CA LEU A 128 8.59 -2.26 -12.36
C LEU A 128 10.03 -2.41 -11.86
N PHE A 129 10.68 -1.28 -11.65
CA PHE A 129 12.00 -1.26 -11.04
C PHE A 129 11.85 -1.47 -9.52
N GLU A 130 12.51 -2.49 -8.98
CA GLU A 130 12.33 -2.93 -7.58
C GLU A 130 13.18 -2.14 -6.59
N ASN A 131 14.18 -1.39 -7.04
CA ASN A 131 14.98 -0.54 -6.16
C ASN A 131 14.45 0.89 -6.25
N ILE A 132 13.61 1.25 -5.30
CA ILE A 132 12.83 2.47 -5.39
C ILE A 132 13.72 3.67 -5.06
N LYS A 133 13.69 4.66 -5.95
CA LYS A 133 14.56 5.83 -5.85
C LYS A 133 13.97 6.85 -4.89
N GLU A 134 14.84 7.46 -4.10
CA GLU A 134 14.48 8.67 -3.36
C GLU A 134 14.59 9.89 -4.29
N GLY A 135 13.67 10.84 -4.14
CA GLY A 135 13.64 12.10 -4.89
C GLY A 135 12.55 12.15 -5.97
N GLN A 136 12.81 12.91 -7.04
CA GLN A 136 11.77 13.30 -8.01
C GLN A 136 11.95 12.73 -9.43
N THR A 137 12.91 11.83 -9.64
CA THR A 137 13.27 11.31 -10.98
C THR A 137 12.78 9.88 -11.18
N GLY A 138 11.45 9.73 -11.28
CA GLY A 138 10.76 8.49 -11.62
C GLY A 138 9.72 8.70 -12.73
N ASP A 139 9.38 7.62 -13.43
CA ASP A 139 8.28 7.58 -14.39
C ASP A 139 6.95 7.77 -13.64
N ILE A 140 6.79 7.05 -12.53
CA ILE A 140 5.74 7.27 -11.51
C ILE A 140 6.39 7.96 -10.30
N ARG A 141 5.80 9.06 -9.84
CA ARG A 141 6.36 9.87 -8.75
C ARG A 141 5.38 9.95 -7.60
N ILE A 142 5.75 9.41 -6.46
CA ILE A 142 4.97 9.47 -5.23
C ILE A 142 5.51 10.61 -4.37
N LYS A 143 4.64 11.53 -3.96
CA LYS A 143 4.96 12.71 -3.16
C LYS A 143 4.06 12.76 -1.95
N PHE A 144 4.63 12.98 -0.78
CA PHE A 144 3.86 13.17 0.44
C PHE A 144 3.74 14.67 0.73
N LEU A 145 2.50 15.16 0.83
CA LEU A 145 2.19 16.58 1.04
C LEU A 145 1.26 16.75 2.25
N PRO A 146 1.41 17.84 3.03
CA PRO A 146 0.40 18.19 4.03
C PRO A 146 -0.95 18.50 3.34
N PRO A 147 -2.08 18.44 4.07
CA PRO A 147 -3.42 18.66 3.50
C PRO A 147 -3.57 19.97 2.70
N ALA A 148 -2.92 21.05 3.14
CA ALA A 148 -2.92 22.32 2.41
C ALA A 148 -2.26 22.21 1.03
N GLY A 149 -1.17 21.44 0.92
CA GLY A 149 -0.50 21.16 -0.34
C GLY A 149 -1.35 20.34 -1.30
N LEU A 150 -2.07 19.34 -0.79
CA LEU A 150 -3.01 18.54 -1.60
C LEU A 150 -4.16 19.38 -2.15
N LYS A 151 -4.71 20.31 -1.36
CA LYS A 151 -5.77 21.23 -1.82
C LYS A 151 -5.34 22.09 -3.01
N ALA A 152 -4.07 22.48 -3.06
CA ALA A 152 -3.51 23.28 -4.15
C ALA A 152 -3.30 22.49 -5.46
N ILE A 153 -3.39 21.15 -5.44
CA ILE A 153 -3.26 20.33 -6.64
C ILE A 153 -4.58 20.39 -7.43
N ASP A 154 -4.52 21.09 -8.56
CA ASP A 154 -5.60 21.19 -9.53
C ASP A 154 -5.61 19.98 -10.49
N LEU A 155 -6.75 19.29 -10.54
CA LEU A 155 -7.00 18.11 -11.36
C LEU A 155 -7.75 18.42 -12.67
N THR A 156 -8.06 19.68 -12.96
CA THR A 156 -8.83 20.07 -14.17
C THR A 156 -8.04 20.00 -15.49
N SER A 157 -6.83 19.44 -15.48
CA SER A 157 -5.95 19.35 -16.66
C SER A 157 -6.46 18.44 -17.77
N GLU A 158 -5.94 18.64 -19.00
CA GLU A 158 -6.27 17.89 -20.23
C GLU A 158 -6.16 16.35 -20.14
N MET A 159 -5.39 15.81 -19.20
CA MET A 159 -5.34 14.36 -18.90
C MET A 159 -6.35 13.96 -17.82
N GLY A 160 -7.58 14.52 -17.86
CA GLY A 160 -8.61 14.27 -16.86
C GLY A 160 -8.90 12.79 -16.62
N TRP A 161 -8.74 11.96 -17.65
CA TRP A 161 -8.86 10.50 -17.55
C TRP A 161 -7.82 9.88 -16.60
N LEU A 162 -6.61 10.42 -16.47
CA LEU A 162 -5.57 9.95 -15.52
C LEU A 162 -5.64 10.60 -14.14
N ASN A 163 -6.63 11.45 -13.90
CA ASN A 163 -6.72 12.18 -12.64
C ASN A 163 -7.73 11.49 -11.72
N GLU A 164 -7.47 11.54 -10.41
CA GLU A 164 -8.39 11.01 -9.40
C GLU A 164 -8.16 11.70 -8.07
N GLU A 165 -9.23 11.84 -7.27
CA GLU A 165 -9.14 12.31 -5.90
C GLU A 165 -9.82 11.32 -4.96
N TYR A 166 -9.05 10.78 -4.01
CA TYR A 166 -9.57 9.94 -2.95
C TYR A 166 -9.82 10.75 -1.69
N THR A 167 -11.00 10.56 -1.10
CA THR A 167 -11.39 11.15 0.18
C THR A 167 -11.68 10.08 1.22
N CYS A 168 -11.31 10.36 2.47
CA CYS A 168 -11.43 9.47 3.62
C CYS A 168 -11.80 10.36 4.81
N ASN A 169 -12.90 10.04 5.49
CA ASN A 169 -13.37 10.81 6.65
C ASN A 169 -13.51 12.32 6.36
N GLY A 170 -13.90 12.68 5.13
CA GLY A 170 -14.08 14.08 4.72
C GLY A 170 -12.79 14.86 4.43
N VAL A 171 -11.61 14.21 4.44
CA VAL A 171 -10.33 14.82 4.03
C VAL A 171 -9.77 14.14 2.79
N THR A 172 -9.00 14.88 1.99
CA THR A 172 -8.28 14.34 0.83
C THR A 172 -7.15 13.42 1.32
N CYS A 173 -7.20 12.14 0.97
CA CYS A 173 -6.16 11.15 1.28
C CYS A 173 -5.09 11.13 0.21
N ALA A 174 -5.52 11.21 -1.05
CA ALA A 174 -4.65 11.12 -2.19
C ALA A 174 -5.23 11.86 -3.39
N LYS A 175 -4.33 12.34 -4.25
CA LYS A 175 -4.65 12.85 -5.58
C LYS A 175 -3.69 12.23 -6.59
N ILE A 176 -4.22 11.82 -7.73
CA ILE A 176 -3.43 11.37 -8.88
C ILE A 176 -3.57 12.43 -9.95
N LYS A 177 -2.43 12.86 -10.52
CA LYS A 177 -2.38 13.76 -11.67
C LYS A 177 -1.41 13.19 -12.70
N GLY A 178 -1.93 12.51 -13.72
CA GLY A 178 -1.09 11.74 -14.63
C GLY A 178 -0.35 10.62 -13.88
N TYR A 179 0.99 10.63 -13.94
CA TYR A 179 1.84 9.68 -13.22
C TYR A 179 2.41 10.23 -11.90
N ASP A 180 1.95 11.41 -11.47
CA ASP A 180 2.23 11.92 -10.13
C ASP A 180 1.14 11.47 -9.15
N ILE A 181 1.55 10.77 -8.09
CA ILE A 181 0.72 10.39 -6.94
C ILE A 181 1.07 11.34 -5.80
N TYR A 182 0.08 12.02 -5.26
CA TYR A 182 0.20 12.88 -4.09
C TYR A 182 -0.58 12.25 -2.94
N LEU A 183 0.11 11.87 -1.86
CA LEU A 183 -0.48 11.30 -0.65
C LEU A 183 -0.49 12.33 0.48
N ASN A 184 -1.50 12.27 1.32
CA ASN A 184 -1.56 13.07 2.54
C ASN A 184 -0.46 12.57 3.51
N ALA A 185 0.49 13.46 3.80
CA ALA A 185 1.64 13.16 4.65
C ALA A 185 1.24 12.86 6.11
N GLU A 186 0.06 13.30 6.54
CA GLU A 186 -0.48 13.09 7.89
C GLU A 186 -1.19 11.74 8.05
N MET A 187 -1.34 10.94 6.97
CA MET A 187 -1.85 9.58 7.10
C MET A 187 -0.80 8.65 7.68
N GLU A 188 -1.25 7.73 8.52
CA GLU A 188 -0.44 6.71 9.18
C GLU A 188 -1.07 5.32 9.05
N GLY A 189 -0.29 4.29 9.36
CA GLY A 189 -0.76 2.89 9.43
C GLY A 189 -1.47 2.39 8.16
N ASP A 190 -2.50 1.59 8.37
CA ASP A 190 -3.23 0.88 7.31
C ASP A 190 -3.84 1.82 6.27
N GLN A 191 -4.35 2.97 6.71
CA GLN A 191 -4.92 3.97 5.80
C GLN A 191 -3.87 4.48 4.80
N ARG A 192 -2.64 4.75 5.28
CA ARG A 192 -1.53 5.19 4.43
C ARG A 192 -1.16 4.11 3.42
N VAL A 193 -1.08 2.85 3.87
CA VAL A 193 -0.76 1.70 3.01
C VAL A 193 -1.84 1.49 1.94
N HIS A 194 -3.11 1.52 2.35
CA HIS A 194 -4.25 1.36 1.45
C HIS A 194 -4.19 2.39 0.32
N TYR A 195 -4.15 3.69 0.63
CA TYR A 195 -4.17 4.72 -0.40
C TYR A 195 -2.88 4.77 -1.23
N LEU A 196 -1.74 4.35 -0.68
CA LEU A 196 -0.50 4.17 -1.46
C LEU A 196 -0.68 3.09 -2.54
N LEU A 197 -1.14 1.89 -2.16
CA LEU A 197 -1.39 0.80 -3.11
C LEU A 197 -2.51 1.13 -4.09
N ARG A 198 -3.63 1.68 -3.61
CA ARG A 198 -4.77 2.07 -4.44
C ARG A 198 -4.39 3.12 -5.48
N SER A 199 -3.56 4.10 -5.13
CA SER A 199 -3.07 5.11 -6.07
C SER A 199 -2.11 4.51 -7.09
N LEU A 200 -1.22 3.61 -6.68
CA LEU A 200 -0.32 2.89 -7.60
C LEU A 200 -1.13 2.09 -8.62
N LEU A 201 -2.09 1.29 -8.16
CA LEU A 201 -2.98 0.51 -9.03
C LEU A 201 -3.78 1.41 -9.98
N TYR A 202 -4.27 2.56 -9.51
CA TYR A 202 -4.93 3.54 -10.37
C TYR A 202 -4.01 4.02 -11.51
N THR A 203 -2.76 4.40 -11.20
CA THR A 203 -1.78 4.81 -12.22
C THR A 203 -1.39 3.69 -13.20
N LEU A 204 -1.64 2.44 -12.82
CA LEU A 204 -1.41 1.24 -13.64
C LEU A 204 -2.65 0.81 -14.43
N GLY A 205 -3.79 1.49 -14.27
CA GLY A 205 -4.99 1.24 -15.07
C GLY A 205 -6.21 0.73 -14.33
N PHE A 206 -6.10 0.44 -13.03
CA PHE A 206 -7.22 -0.06 -12.23
C PHE A 206 -8.02 1.09 -11.63
N LYS A 207 -8.91 1.66 -12.43
CA LYS A 207 -9.64 2.89 -12.08
C LYS A 207 -11.00 2.65 -11.46
N GLY A 208 -11.58 1.47 -11.68
CA GLY A 208 -12.87 1.10 -11.11
C GLY A 208 -12.78 0.68 -9.65
N ALA A 209 -13.93 0.34 -9.08
CA ALA A 209 -14.08 -0.13 -7.70
C ALA A 209 -14.78 -1.50 -7.70
N SER A 210 -14.66 -2.22 -6.60
CA SER A 210 -15.37 -3.47 -6.35
C SER A 210 -16.44 -3.25 -5.29
N LEU A 211 -17.68 -3.62 -5.61
CA LEU A 211 -18.81 -3.59 -4.66
C LEU A 211 -19.12 -4.98 -4.07
N ARG A 212 -18.46 -6.02 -4.59
CA ARG A 212 -18.81 -7.43 -4.30
C ARG A 212 -17.82 -8.12 -3.38
N TYR A 213 -16.57 -7.67 -3.38
CA TYR A 213 -15.46 -8.35 -2.70
C TYR A 213 -14.86 -7.42 -1.64
N PRO A 214 -15.28 -7.53 -0.36
CA PRO A 214 -14.88 -6.60 0.70
C PRO A 214 -13.40 -6.72 1.08
N ASP A 215 -12.75 -7.83 0.76
CA ASP A 215 -11.33 -8.07 0.94
C ASP A 215 -10.46 -7.48 -0.19
N SER A 216 -11.09 -7.01 -1.28
CA SER A 216 -10.38 -6.38 -2.38
C SER A 216 -9.79 -5.03 -1.98
N ILE A 217 -8.60 -4.70 -2.48
CA ILE A 217 -8.03 -3.34 -2.41
C ILE A 217 -8.91 -2.30 -3.11
N PHE A 218 -9.80 -2.75 -4.00
CA PHE A 218 -10.77 -1.91 -4.71
C PHE A 218 -12.14 -1.83 -4.01
N ALA A 219 -12.30 -2.48 -2.85
CA ALA A 219 -13.56 -2.52 -2.12
C ALA A 219 -14.04 -1.12 -1.75
N TYR A 220 -15.25 -0.77 -2.16
CA TYR A 220 -15.90 0.50 -1.84
C TYR A 220 -17.26 0.26 -1.18
N PRO A 221 -17.63 1.01 -0.11
CA PRO A 221 -16.91 2.15 0.49
C PRO A 221 -15.91 1.78 1.59
N ASP A 222 -15.73 0.49 1.90
CA ASP A 222 -14.97 0.04 3.08
C ASP A 222 -13.49 0.50 3.06
N ASN A 223 -12.82 0.45 1.91
CA ASN A 223 -11.45 0.94 1.70
C ASN A 223 -10.44 0.53 2.81
N ALA A 224 -10.57 -0.69 3.34
CA ALA A 224 -9.82 -1.15 4.51
C ALA A 224 -8.64 -2.08 4.19
N ALA A 225 -8.63 -2.70 3.00
CA ALA A 225 -7.60 -3.66 2.63
C ALA A 225 -6.22 -2.98 2.48
N THR A 226 -5.16 -3.62 2.96
CA THR A 226 -3.77 -3.11 2.91
C THR A 226 -2.86 -3.98 2.05
N GLU A 227 -3.43 -4.97 1.37
CA GLU A 227 -2.77 -5.88 0.46
C GLU A 227 -3.71 -6.24 -0.70
N LEU A 228 -3.15 -6.86 -1.74
CA LEU A 228 -3.95 -7.35 -2.87
C LEU A 228 -4.58 -8.68 -2.49
N SER A 229 -5.91 -8.78 -2.59
CA SER A 229 -6.61 -10.06 -2.49
C SER A 229 -6.22 -10.98 -3.65
N PHE A 230 -6.58 -12.27 -3.55
CA PHE A 230 -6.41 -13.21 -4.65
C PHE A 230 -7.05 -12.71 -5.96
N LEU A 231 -8.25 -12.11 -5.88
CA LEU A 231 -8.93 -11.56 -7.05
C LEU A 231 -8.19 -10.36 -7.63
N ASP A 232 -7.63 -9.50 -6.79
CA ASP A 232 -6.85 -8.33 -7.25
C ASP A 232 -5.57 -8.75 -7.97
N GLU A 233 -4.88 -9.77 -7.45
CA GLU A 233 -3.71 -10.33 -8.12
C GLU A 233 -4.07 -10.98 -9.47
N LYS A 234 -5.23 -11.64 -9.54
CA LYS A 234 -5.71 -12.21 -10.81
C LYS A 234 -6.11 -11.13 -11.79
N ALA A 235 -6.77 -10.06 -11.35
CA ALA A 235 -7.04 -8.89 -12.18
C ALA A 235 -5.74 -8.24 -12.69
N LEU A 236 -4.69 -8.19 -11.87
CA LEU A 236 -3.36 -7.73 -12.27
C LEU A 236 -2.75 -8.63 -13.35
N GLN A 237 -2.80 -9.95 -13.14
CA GLN A 237 -2.32 -10.94 -14.10
C GLN A 237 -3.07 -10.86 -15.44
N VAL A 238 -4.38 -10.59 -15.42
CA VAL A 238 -5.19 -10.38 -16.63
C VAL A 238 -4.80 -9.07 -17.31
N MET A 239 -4.80 -7.95 -16.57
CA MET A 239 -4.46 -6.62 -17.09
C MET A 239 -3.15 -6.62 -17.84
N TYR A 240 -2.12 -7.27 -17.28
CA TYR A 240 -0.75 -7.30 -17.79
C TYR A 240 -0.33 -8.67 -18.38
N GLY A 241 -1.32 -9.46 -18.78
CA GLY A 241 -1.13 -10.71 -19.52
C GLY A 241 -0.93 -10.48 -21.03
N LEU A 242 -0.62 -11.56 -21.74
CA LEU A 242 -0.60 -11.55 -23.20
C LEU A 242 -2.02 -11.41 -23.76
N GLY A 243 -2.21 -10.53 -24.76
CA GLY A 243 -3.48 -10.30 -25.43
C GLY A 243 -4.34 -9.19 -24.84
N MET A 244 -3.87 -8.50 -23.81
CA MET A 244 -4.42 -7.22 -23.36
C MET A 244 -3.50 -6.10 -23.82
N ASP A 245 -4.05 -5.14 -24.55
CA ASP A 245 -3.35 -3.98 -25.09
C ASP A 245 -3.99 -2.68 -24.62
N ASN A 246 -3.18 -1.64 -24.47
CA ASN A 246 -3.68 -0.31 -24.16
C ASN A 246 -4.59 0.19 -25.29
N GLY A 247 -5.76 0.73 -24.94
CA GLY A 247 -6.75 1.27 -25.88
C GLY A 247 -7.82 0.28 -26.34
N MET A 248 -7.79 -0.97 -25.89
CA MET A 248 -8.86 -1.94 -26.17
C MET A 248 -10.19 -1.47 -25.61
N THR A 249 -11.28 -1.62 -26.36
CA THR A 249 -12.63 -1.30 -25.85
C THR A 249 -13.10 -2.37 -24.86
N VAL A 250 -14.16 -2.05 -24.09
CA VAL A 250 -14.87 -3.02 -23.24
C VAL A 250 -15.23 -4.30 -24.01
N ASP A 251 -15.69 -4.18 -25.26
CA ASP A 251 -16.10 -5.32 -26.06
C ASP A 251 -14.92 -6.15 -26.56
N ASP A 252 -13.80 -5.49 -26.92
CA ASP A 252 -12.57 -6.20 -27.28
C ASP A 252 -12.07 -7.04 -26.11
N VAL A 253 -12.06 -6.46 -24.91
CA VAL A 253 -11.65 -7.15 -23.68
C VAL A 253 -12.60 -8.30 -23.35
N LYS A 254 -13.92 -8.10 -23.44
CA LYS A 254 -14.90 -9.18 -23.23
C LYS A 254 -14.66 -10.35 -24.18
N ARG A 255 -14.34 -10.09 -25.46
CA ARG A 255 -13.98 -11.14 -26.42
C ARG A 255 -12.78 -11.95 -25.97
N VAL A 256 -11.74 -11.30 -25.43
CA VAL A 256 -10.54 -11.97 -24.92
C VAL A 256 -10.80 -12.80 -23.66
N LEU A 257 -11.72 -12.35 -22.79
CA LEU A 257 -11.98 -12.99 -21.50
C LEU A 257 -12.98 -14.14 -21.55
N PHE A 258 -14.07 -13.98 -22.31
CA PHE A 258 -15.23 -14.87 -22.24
C PHE A 258 -15.42 -15.72 -23.50
N PHE A 259 -14.74 -15.40 -24.61
CA PHE A 259 -14.99 -16.02 -25.90
C PHE A 259 -13.73 -16.66 -26.52
N ARG A 260 -12.82 -17.15 -25.67
CA ARG A 260 -11.65 -17.94 -26.10
C ARG A 260 -12.05 -19.27 -26.73
#